data_AF-Q5DD03-F1
#
_entry.id   AF-Q5DD03-F1
#
_cell.length_a   1.000
_cell.length_b   1.000
_cell.length_c   1.000
_cell.angle_alpha   90.00
_cell.angle_beta   90.00
_cell.angle_gamma   90.00
#
_symmetry.space_group_name_H-M   'P 1'
#
loop_
_entity.id
_entity.type
_entity.pdbx_description
1 polymer ?
#
loop_
_entity_poly.entity_id
_entity_poly.type
_entity_poly.pdbx_seq_one_letter_code
_entity_poly.pdbx_strand_id
1 'polypeptide(L)'
;MSSSLSVDLELRTNPGSEKVCVTFTLFPDYQNDQGILCLPVSSTSGFSDEIYLYYLFIFNYVPPNTDNETPLSLVFPWVMPCANENATFQPIIVGHAGAGVKRAYNGQGTDWPENTICAFRRAEQLGVTMVECDAGITKDFEVVLHHNFTLGVHEQPRKFENDPLTYILEHKADDGVHEKSTDLLVNYQLSEIRSLLRKVDGMIGCADVTQSGYPSPLTINDPVPSILGSEVGPIPLLKNAFHQTSKNLCFDVELKYPVETPYNLITEKLTKQKPIECSLPTPSSYFCKINKFCDTILDAIWSDAGPRYVMLSSFNPDVCIALQLKQSLLPVFFITRGGYPCDNSHRSDPRHHNIFSAANWAHMMGLRGVVTVGFHFGSTNDVNEKQAKSLAADLASKQLSCFVYGDGVSEMSFYKKALQLNLTGVIVDRLDEFMSEYYEEHRAKDKQSEILNPQLCR
;
A
#
# COMPACT_ATOMS: atom_id res chain seq x y z
N MET A 1 -14.95 32.43 3.52
CA MET A 1 -15.36 32.43 4.94
C MET A 1 -14.44 31.46 5.64
N SER A 2 -13.66 31.87 6.63
CA SER A 2 -12.86 30.92 7.42
C SER A 2 -13.83 30.12 8.30
N SER A 3 -14.11 28.88 7.92
CA SER A 3 -14.79 27.95 8.80
C SER A 3 -13.94 27.75 10.05
N SER A 4 -14.54 27.84 11.23
CA SER A 4 -13.90 27.47 12.50
C SER A 4 -14.72 26.37 13.15
N LEU A 5 -14.06 25.38 13.72
CA LEU A 5 -14.68 24.29 14.47
C LEU A 5 -14.39 24.52 15.96
N SER A 6 -15.40 24.95 16.70
CA SER A 6 -15.32 25.02 18.17
C SER A 6 -15.74 23.67 18.75
N VAL A 7 -14.92 23.13 19.65
CA VAL A 7 -15.13 21.82 20.30
C VAL A 7 -15.13 22.02 21.80
N ASP A 8 -16.18 21.52 22.46
CA ASP A 8 -16.30 21.47 23.92
C ASP A 8 -16.16 20.02 24.39
N LEU A 9 -15.12 19.74 25.19
CA LEU A 9 -14.89 18.44 25.81
C LEU A 9 -15.29 18.49 27.28
N GLU A 10 -16.35 17.75 27.64
CA GLU A 10 -16.75 17.54 29.03
C GLU A 10 -16.09 16.26 29.59
N LEU A 11 -15.22 16.41 30.58
CA LEU A 11 -14.52 15.32 31.24
C LEU A 11 -15.18 14.99 32.58
N ARG A 12 -15.39 13.70 32.82
CA ARG A 12 -15.86 13.18 34.11
C ARG A 12 -14.89 12.15 34.64
N THR A 13 -14.31 12.44 35.80
CA THR A 13 -13.32 11.54 36.42
C THR A 13 -13.97 10.40 37.21
N ASN A 14 -15.11 10.64 37.88
CA ASN A 14 -15.90 9.64 38.60
C ASN A 14 -17.38 10.09 38.74
N PRO A 15 -18.33 9.17 38.97
CA PRO A 15 -19.70 9.56 39.32
C PRO A 15 -19.73 10.43 40.58
N GLY A 16 -20.12 11.70 40.44
CA GLY A 16 -20.19 12.67 41.55
C GLY A 16 -19.00 13.64 41.66
N SER A 17 -17.99 13.56 40.79
CA SER A 17 -16.90 14.55 40.74
C SER A 17 -17.27 15.82 39.94
N GLU A 18 -16.53 16.90 40.19
CA GLU A 18 -16.68 18.18 39.49
C GLU A 18 -16.37 18.00 37.99
N LYS A 19 -17.25 18.53 37.13
CA LYS A 19 -17.06 18.47 35.67
C LYS A 19 -15.96 19.43 35.27
N VAL A 20 -14.99 18.97 34.49
CA VAL A 20 -14.01 19.85 33.84
C VAL A 20 -14.40 19.99 32.38
N CYS A 21 -14.53 21.24 31.90
CA CYS A 21 -14.80 21.54 30.51
C CYS A 21 -13.55 22.15 29.88
N VAL A 22 -13.15 21.63 28.72
CA VAL A 22 -12.07 22.18 27.91
C VAL A 22 -12.64 22.59 26.56
N THR A 23 -12.54 23.88 26.25
CA THR A 23 -12.98 24.45 24.97
C THR A 23 -11.77 24.86 24.15
N PHE A 24 -11.75 24.46 22.88
CA PHE A 24 -10.75 24.92 21.92
C PHE A 24 -11.39 25.14 20.55
N THR A 25 -10.71 25.93 19.71
CA THR A 25 -11.15 26.21 18.34
C THR A 25 -10.07 25.78 17.37
N LEU A 26 -10.51 25.03 16.37
CA LEU A 26 -9.72 24.52 15.27
C LEU A 26 -10.07 25.30 14.00
N PHE A 27 -9.06 25.61 13.20
CA PHE A 27 -9.21 26.30 11.93
C PHE A 27 -8.78 25.35 10.81
N PRO A 28 -9.72 24.73 10.08
CA PRO A 28 -9.39 23.93 8.92
C PRO A 28 -8.57 24.74 7.91
N ASP A 29 -7.36 24.27 7.65
CA ASP A 29 -6.44 24.82 6.65
C ASP A 29 -5.86 23.67 5.84
N TYR A 30 -6.02 23.72 4.52
CA TYR A 30 -5.49 22.70 3.61
C TYR A 30 -3.95 22.63 3.66
N GLN A 31 -3.29 23.74 3.98
CA GLN A 31 -1.83 23.78 4.13
C GLN A 31 -1.37 23.26 5.50
N ASN A 32 -2.29 23.12 6.46
CA ASN A 32 -2.03 22.63 7.82
C ASN A 32 -3.15 21.67 8.24
N ASP A 33 -3.20 20.53 7.55
CA ASP A 33 -4.30 19.59 7.67
C ASP A 33 -4.25 18.71 8.91
N GLN A 34 -3.14 18.68 9.66
CA GLN A 34 -2.97 17.85 10.83
C GLN A 34 -2.23 18.60 11.95
N GLY A 35 -2.51 18.23 13.20
CA GLY A 35 -1.76 18.76 14.35
C GLY A 35 -2.09 18.09 15.68
N ILE A 36 -1.43 18.59 16.73
CA ILE A 36 -1.61 18.15 18.12
C ILE A 36 -1.91 19.37 18.98
N LEU A 37 -2.92 19.25 19.85
CA LEU A 37 -3.22 20.20 20.89
C LEU A 37 -2.87 19.59 22.25
N CYS A 38 -2.07 20.31 23.04
CA CYS A 38 -1.84 20.01 24.45
C CYS A 38 -2.75 20.92 25.28
N LEU A 39 -3.81 20.34 25.83
CA LEU A 39 -4.87 21.07 26.53
C LEU A 39 -4.73 20.86 28.03
N PRO A 40 -4.49 21.93 28.82
CA PRO A 40 -4.37 21.80 30.27
C PRO A 40 -5.72 21.46 30.89
N VAL A 41 -5.74 20.48 31.80
CA VAL A 41 -6.89 20.11 32.61
C VAL A 41 -6.68 20.67 34.01
N SER A 42 -7.42 21.72 34.36
CA SER A 42 -7.39 22.34 35.69
C SER A 42 -8.63 21.98 36.52
N SER A 43 -8.44 21.68 37.80
CA SER A 43 -9.50 21.60 38.80
C SER A 43 -9.52 22.86 39.68
N THR A 44 -10.55 23.01 40.51
CA THR A 44 -10.63 24.06 41.54
C THR A 44 -9.49 24.03 42.56
N SER A 45 -8.76 22.92 42.67
CA SER A 45 -7.61 22.73 43.56
C SER A 45 -6.24 22.93 42.89
N GLY A 46 -6.18 23.22 41.58
CA GLY A 46 -4.94 23.47 40.83
C GLY A 46 -4.88 22.74 39.48
N PHE A 47 -3.72 22.79 38.83
CA PHE A 47 -3.45 22.01 37.62
C PHE A 47 -3.49 20.52 37.96
N SER A 48 -4.30 19.75 37.22
CA SER A 48 -4.50 18.32 37.49
C SER A 48 -3.82 17.41 36.47
N ASP A 49 -3.90 17.71 35.17
CA ASP A 49 -3.34 16.86 34.11
C ASP A 49 -3.33 17.60 32.74
N GLU A 50 -2.94 16.91 31.67
CA GLU A 50 -3.04 17.38 30.27
C GLU A 50 -3.80 16.39 29.39
N ILE A 51 -4.56 16.90 28.42
CA ILE A 51 -5.14 16.13 27.33
C ILE A 51 -4.39 16.43 26.05
N TYR A 52 -3.93 15.38 25.39
CA TYR A 52 -3.35 15.44 24.06
C TYR A 52 -4.42 15.07 23.03
N LEU A 53 -4.77 16.02 22.17
CA LEU A 53 -5.70 15.80 21.08
C LEU A 53 -4.96 15.90 19.75
N TYR A 54 -4.90 14.80 19.01
CA TYR A 54 -4.48 14.85 17.60
C TYR A 54 -5.71 15.08 16.71
N TYR A 55 -5.55 15.86 15.66
CA TYR A 55 -6.61 16.12 14.68
C TYR A 55 -6.07 16.01 13.25
N LEU A 56 -6.96 15.65 12.32
CA LEU A 56 -6.74 15.65 10.88
C LEU A 56 -7.99 16.23 10.21
N PHE A 57 -7.84 17.32 9.46
CA PHE A 57 -8.86 17.85 8.57
C PHE A 57 -8.80 17.12 7.24
N ILE A 58 -9.93 16.57 6.80
CA ILE A 58 -10.05 15.93 5.49
C ILE A 58 -10.96 16.81 4.64
N PHE A 59 -10.40 17.35 3.57
CA PHE A 59 -11.13 18.22 2.65
C PHE A 59 -11.78 17.40 1.54
N ASN A 60 -12.93 17.88 1.08
CA ASN A 60 -13.66 17.25 -0.02
C ASN A 60 -12.75 17.15 -1.25
N TYR A 61 -12.75 15.98 -1.88
CA TYR A 61 -12.03 15.73 -3.11
C TYR A 61 -12.99 15.82 -4.30
N VAL A 62 -12.53 16.46 -5.38
CA VAL A 62 -13.28 16.56 -6.63
C VAL A 62 -12.38 15.99 -7.72
N PRO A 63 -12.74 14.84 -8.33
CA PRO A 63 -11.97 14.27 -9.42
C PRO A 63 -11.73 15.29 -10.54
N PRO A 64 -10.55 15.25 -11.19
CA PRO A 64 -10.27 16.12 -12.31
C PRO A 64 -11.24 15.84 -13.46
N ASN A 65 -11.63 16.89 -14.20
CA ASN A 65 -12.44 16.74 -15.39
C ASN A 65 -11.54 16.28 -16.54
N THR A 66 -11.69 15.03 -16.99
CA THR A 66 -10.87 14.44 -18.05
C THR A 66 -11.76 13.83 -19.12
N ASP A 67 -11.23 13.77 -20.36
CA ASP A 67 -11.90 13.09 -21.48
C ASP A 67 -11.74 11.55 -21.42
N ASN A 68 -10.93 11.06 -20.47
CA ASN A 68 -10.67 9.64 -20.29
C ASN A 68 -11.81 8.97 -19.53
N GLU A 69 -12.05 7.70 -19.84
CA GLU A 69 -12.98 6.86 -19.09
C GLU A 69 -12.51 6.69 -17.63
N THR A 70 -13.45 6.65 -16.70
CA THR A 70 -13.13 6.54 -15.26
C THR A 70 -12.85 5.11 -14.82
N PRO A 71 -12.11 4.90 -13.72
CA PRO A 71 -11.96 3.59 -13.07
C PRO A 71 -13.29 2.88 -12.82
N LEU A 72 -13.27 1.55 -12.87
CA LEU A 72 -14.42 0.71 -12.54
C LEU A 72 -14.52 0.47 -11.03
N SER A 73 -15.75 0.38 -10.52
CA SER A 73 -15.99 -0.02 -9.13
C SER A 73 -15.64 -1.49 -8.92
N LEU A 74 -14.85 -1.78 -7.89
CA LEU A 74 -14.42 -3.12 -7.54
C LEU A 74 -15.07 -3.59 -6.25
N VAL A 75 -15.71 -4.77 -6.26
CA VAL A 75 -16.28 -5.40 -5.08
C VAL A 75 -15.53 -6.69 -4.78
N PHE A 76 -14.71 -6.68 -3.75
CA PHE A 76 -13.98 -7.87 -3.31
C PHE A 76 -14.84 -8.78 -2.43
N PRO A 77 -14.85 -10.10 -2.62
CA PRO A 77 -15.48 -10.97 -1.64
C PRO A 77 -14.79 -10.84 -0.27
N TRP A 78 -15.59 -10.78 0.78
CA TRP A 78 -15.12 -10.82 2.16
C TRP A 78 -14.55 -12.20 2.47
N VAL A 79 -13.74 -12.31 3.53
CA VAL A 79 -13.38 -13.64 4.06
C VAL A 79 -14.67 -14.37 4.47
N MET A 80 -14.80 -15.63 4.08
CA MET A 80 -15.99 -16.44 4.39
C MET A 80 -15.63 -17.55 5.38
N PRO A 81 -16.45 -17.81 6.43
CA PRO A 81 -16.27 -19.02 7.23
C PRO A 81 -16.58 -20.23 6.34
N CYS A 82 -15.72 -21.27 6.31
CA CYS A 82 -16.03 -22.54 5.62
C CYS A 82 -17.43 -23.04 6.05
N ALA A 83 -18.33 -23.56 5.23
CA ALA A 83 -18.22 -24.10 3.88
C ALA A 83 -19.51 -23.84 3.10
N ASN A 84 -19.38 -23.55 1.80
CA ASN A 84 -20.34 -24.05 0.83
C ASN A 84 -19.52 -24.91 -0.13
N GLU A 85 -19.76 -26.22 -0.15
CA GLU A 85 -19.04 -27.18 -1.02
C GLU A 85 -19.17 -26.85 -2.52
N ASN A 86 -20.10 -25.96 -2.88
CA ASN A 86 -20.34 -25.47 -4.24
C ASN A 86 -19.70 -24.10 -4.56
N ALA A 87 -18.99 -23.46 -3.62
CA ALA A 87 -18.37 -22.16 -3.87
C ALA A 87 -16.98 -22.34 -4.52
N THR A 88 -16.86 -21.95 -5.79
CA THR A 88 -15.61 -21.95 -6.57
C THR A 88 -14.71 -20.77 -6.25
N PHE A 89 -14.64 -20.36 -4.98
CA PHE A 89 -13.88 -19.18 -4.59
C PHE A 89 -12.38 -19.51 -4.61
N GLN A 90 -11.60 -18.75 -5.37
CA GLN A 90 -10.14 -18.86 -5.40
C GLN A 90 -9.53 -17.54 -4.91
N PRO A 91 -8.51 -17.57 -4.03
CA PRO A 91 -7.77 -16.37 -3.66
C PRO A 91 -7.19 -15.71 -4.92
N ILE A 92 -7.35 -14.39 -5.04
CA ILE A 92 -6.75 -13.62 -6.11
C ILE A 92 -5.23 -13.71 -5.98
N ILE A 93 -4.54 -14.05 -7.06
CA ILE A 93 -3.07 -14.03 -7.12
C ILE A 93 -2.67 -12.63 -7.58
N VAL A 94 -1.98 -11.91 -6.71
CA VAL A 94 -1.49 -10.55 -6.94
C VAL A 94 0.02 -10.61 -7.10
N GLY A 95 0.55 -10.02 -8.18
CA GLY A 95 2.00 -9.86 -8.34
C GLY A 95 2.54 -8.70 -7.50
N HIS A 96 3.49 -8.96 -6.59
CA HIS A 96 4.07 -7.92 -5.72
C HIS A 96 4.99 -7.00 -6.54
N ALA A 97 4.73 -5.69 -6.55
CA ALA A 97 5.46 -4.72 -7.35
C ALA A 97 5.62 -5.12 -8.84
N GLY A 98 4.63 -5.83 -9.40
CA GLY A 98 4.66 -6.46 -10.72
C GLY A 98 4.91 -7.97 -10.68
N ALA A 99 5.85 -8.50 -11.48
CA ALA A 99 6.14 -9.93 -11.52
C ALA A 99 6.95 -10.45 -10.31
N GLY A 100 7.15 -9.62 -9.29
CA GLY A 100 7.63 -10.02 -7.99
C GLY A 100 9.00 -9.48 -7.57
N VAL A 101 9.22 -9.46 -6.26
CA VAL A 101 10.47 -9.07 -5.58
C VAL A 101 11.35 -10.32 -5.35
N LYS A 102 11.98 -10.86 -6.40
CA LYS A 102 13.01 -11.90 -6.22
C LYS A 102 14.20 -11.30 -5.45
N ARG A 103 14.32 -11.60 -4.15
CA ARG A 103 15.44 -11.24 -3.24
C ARG A 103 16.60 -10.49 -3.92
N ALA A 104 16.42 -9.19 -4.13
CA ALA A 104 17.48 -8.28 -4.59
C ALA A 104 18.63 -8.17 -3.56
N TYR A 105 18.46 -8.75 -2.37
CA TYR A 105 19.46 -8.78 -1.30
C TYR A 105 20.67 -9.70 -1.55
N ASN A 106 20.60 -10.69 -2.46
CA ASN A 106 21.68 -11.68 -2.64
C ASN A 106 22.34 -11.70 -4.03
N GLY A 107 22.04 -10.74 -4.91
CA GLY A 107 22.81 -10.53 -6.16
C GLY A 107 22.81 -11.68 -7.18
N GLN A 108 21.90 -12.65 -7.09
CA GLN A 108 21.79 -13.77 -8.04
C GLN A 108 20.36 -14.01 -8.49
N GLY A 109 19.81 -13.06 -9.23
CA GLY A 109 18.56 -13.20 -9.97
C GLY A 109 18.22 -11.89 -10.65
N THR A 110 18.58 -11.75 -11.92
CA THR A 110 17.72 -10.97 -12.81
C THR A 110 16.42 -11.74 -12.89
N ASP A 111 15.29 -11.04 -12.83
CA ASP A 111 14.20 -11.18 -13.78
C ASP A 111 13.07 -10.34 -13.18
N TRP A 112 12.88 -9.14 -13.74
CA TRP A 112 11.87 -8.11 -13.40
C TRP A 112 12.25 -7.17 -12.23
N PRO A 113 12.71 -5.94 -12.52
CA PRO A 113 12.86 -4.90 -11.51
C PRO A 113 11.50 -4.49 -10.94
N GLU A 114 11.39 -4.41 -9.61
CA GLU A 114 10.16 -4.02 -8.91
C GLU A 114 9.63 -2.66 -9.38
N ASN A 115 8.31 -2.49 -9.34
CA ASN A 115 7.63 -1.24 -9.69
C ASN A 115 7.89 -0.74 -11.12
N THR A 116 8.30 -1.63 -12.04
CA THR A 116 8.54 -1.29 -13.45
C THR A 116 7.46 -1.75 -14.40
N ILE A 117 7.36 -1.03 -15.53
CA ILE A 117 6.42 -1.36 -16.62
C ILE A 117 6.69 -2.77 -17.14
N CYS A 118 7.96 -3.18 -17.30
CA CYS A 118 8.29 -4.52 -17.75
C CYS A 118 7.84 -5.60 -16.74
N ALA A 119 7.93 -5.34 -15.44
CA ALA A 119 7.44 -6.24 -14.40
C ALA A 119 5.90 -6.36 -14.43
N PHE A 120 5.17 -5.24 -14.60
CA PHE A 120 3.71 -5.28 -14.76
C PHE A 120 3.28 -6.03 -16.02
N ARG A 121 3.97 -5.80 -17.14
CA ARG A 121 3.71 -6.51 -18.41
C ARG A 121 4.03 -7.98 -18.31
N ARG A 122 5.08 -8.36 -17.57
CA ARG A 122 5.34 -9.76 -17.30
C ARG A 122 4.23 -10.39 -16.47
N ALA A 123 3.77 -9.72 -15.42
CA ALA A 123 2.68 -10.23 -14.60
C ALA A 123 1.42 -10.50 -15.44
N GLU A 124 1.05 -9.56 -16.30
CA GLU A 124 -0.05 -9.74 -17.26
C GLU A 124 0.17 -10.94 -18.20
N GLN A 125 1.38 -11.08 -18.76
CA GLN A 125 1.75 -12.21 -19.62
C GLN A 125 1.63 -13.57 -18.90
N LEU A 126 1.94 -13.61 -17.60
CA LEU A 126 1.78 -14.78 -16.74
C LEU A 126 0.33 -15.09 -16.38
N GLY A 127 -0.61 -14.21 -16.74
CA GLY A 127 -2.04 -14.43 -16.57
C GLY A 127 -2.60 -13.99 -15.22
N VAL A 128 -1.85 -13.22 -14.41
CA VAL A 128 -2.46 -12.59 -13.23
C VAL A 128 -3.31 -11.40 -13.62
N THR A 129 -4.39 -11.19 -12.87
CA THR A 129 -5.34 -10.10 -13.10
C THR A 129 -5.09 -8.89 -12.24
N MET A 130 -4.13 -8.95 -11.31
CA MET A 130 -3.83 -7.88 -10.37
C MET A 130 -2.34 -7.82 -10.04
N VAL A 131 -1.82 -6.61 -9.95
CA VAL A 131 -0.47 -6.30 -9.44
C VAL A 131 -0.59 -5.28 -8.33
N GLU A 132 0.33 -5.36 -7.37
CA GLU A 132 0.58 -4.30 -6.40
C GLU A 132 1.66 -3.36 -6.97
N CYS A 133 1.60 -2.08 -6.60
CA CYS A 133 2.68 -1.11 -6.82
C CYS A 133 2.73 -0.02 -5.74
N ASP A 134 3.95 0.44 -5.43
CA ASP A 134 4.20 1.52 -4.48
C ASP A 134 4.15 2.89 -5.16
N ALA A 135 3.18 3.72 -4.80
CA ALA A 135 3.04 5.09 -5.30
C ALA A 135 3.55 6.12 -4.29
N GLY A 136 4.61 6.83 -4.68
CA GLY A 136 5.11 8.03 -4.00
C GLY A 136 4.88 9.29 -4.83
N ILE A 137 5.18 10.46 -4.26
CA ILE A 137 5.14 11.74 -5.00
C ILE A 137 6.49 12.44 -4.94
N THR A 138 6.77 13.18 -5.99
CA THR A 138 7.91 14.11 -6.08
C THR A 138 7.53 15.51 -5.58
N LYS A 139 8.53 16.39 -5.46
CA LYS A 139 8.35 17.79 -5.05
C LYS A 139 7.40 18.57 -5.97
N ASP A 140 7.42 18.24 -7.27
CA ASP A 140 6.58 18.81 -8.32
C ASP A 140 5.27 18.03 -8.53
N PHE A 141 4.92 17.15 -7.58
CA PHE A 141 3.66 16.40 -7.54
C PHE A 141 3.46 15.41 -8.70
N GLU A 142 4.53 14.92 -9.31
CA GLU A 142 4.46 13.75 -10.19
C GLU A 142 4.39 12.47 -9.35
N VAL A 143 3.45 11.57 -9.68
CA VAL A 143 3.26 10.28 -9.01
C VAL A 143 4.21 9.25 -9.60
N VAL A 144 5.20 8.85 -8.81
CA VAL A 144 6.26 7.91 -9.19
C VAL A 144 6.04 6.54 -8.55
N LEU A 145 6.49 5.49 -9.23
CA LEU A 145 6.43 4.12 -8.72
C LEU A 145 7.79 3.72 -8.13
N HIS A 146 7.86 3.67 -6.82
CA HIS A 146 9.08 3.35 -6.08
C HIS A 146 8.75 2.98 -4.63
N HIS A 147 9.33 1.89 -4.15
CA HIS A 147 9.06 1.38 -2.81
C HIS A 147 9.63 2.26 -1.69
N ASN A 148 10.77 2.91 -1.89
CA ASN A 148 11.44 3.63 -0.81
C ASN A 148 11.03 5.11 -0.71
N PHE A 149 10.99 5.63 0.51
CA PHE A 149 10.87 7.03 0.85
C PHE A 149 12.14 7.81 0.52
N THR A 150 13.31 7.19 0.68
CA THR A 150 14.61 7.84 0.44
C THR A 150 15.17 7.49 -0.94
N LEU A 151 15.82 8.47 -1.56
CA LEU A 151 16.56 8.25 -2.80
C LEU A 151 18.01 7.86 -2.47
N GLY A 152 18.22 6.59 -2.17
CA GLY A 152 19.56 6.02 -2.20
C GLY A 152 20.01 5.80 -3.66
N VAL A 153 21.25 6.15 -3.99
CA VAL A 153 21.82 5.93 -5.34
C VAL A 153 23.13 5.17 -5.25
N HIS A 154 23.28 4.14 -6.08
CA HIS A 154 24.55 3.41 -6.26
C HIS A 154 25.17 3.75 -7.59
N GLU A 155 26.44 4.17 -7.54
CA GLU A 155 27.27 4.34 -8.73
C GLU A 155 27.53 2.97 -9.38
N GLN A 156 27.29 2.86 -10.69
CA GLN A 156 27.63 1.68 -11.45
C GLN A 156 29.07 1.74 -11.94
N PRO A 157 29.78 0.59 -12.03
CA PRO A 157 31.09 0.53 -12.65
C PRO A 157 31.04 1.03 -14.09
N ARG A 158 31.95 1.94 -14.44
CA ARG A 158 32.15 2.39 -15.82
C ARG A 158 32.55 1.20 -16.71
N LYS A 159 31.91 1.06 -17.88
CA LYS A 159 32.30 0.06 -18.88
C LYS A 159 33.58 0.50 -19.60
N PHE A 160 33.71 1.79 -19.89
CA PHE A 160 34.91 2.41 -20.45
C PHE A 160 35.33 3.65 -19.65
N GLU A 161 36.62 3.99 -19.67
CA GLU A 161 37.20 5.07 -18.85
C GLU A 161 36.55 6.45 -19.10
N ASN A 162 36.06 6.67 -20.32
CA ASN A 162 35.40 7.91 -20.76
C ASN A 162 33.86 7.91 -20.59
N ASP A 163 33.26 6.81 -20.12
CA ASP A 163 31.81 6.77 -19.92
C ASP A 163 31.42 7.71 -18.76
N PRO A 164 30.28 8.42 -18.87
CA PRO A 164 29.74 9.17 -17.75
C PRO A 164 29.40 8.21 -16.61
N LEU A 165 29.52 8.69 -15.36
CA LEU A 165 29.03 7.96 -14.20
C LEU A 165 27.52 7.75 -14.33
N THR A 166 27.06 6.56 -13.99
CA THR A 166 25.63 6.22 -13.95
C THR A 166 25.26 5.72 -12.58
N TYR A 167 24.02 6.01 -12.20
CA TYR A 167 23.49 5.63 -10.91
C TYR A 167 22.23 4.79 -11.08
N ILE A 168 22.04 3.85 -10.16
CA ILE A 168 20.78 3.12 -9.98
C ILE A 168 20.20 3.44 -8.61
N LEU A 169 18.88 3.32 -8.48
CA LEU A 169 18.23 3.42 -7.18
C LEU A 169 18.68 2.27 -6.29
N GLU A 170 18.95 2.61 -5.04
CA GLU A 170 19.24 1.66 -3.99
C GLU A 170 17.94 1.04 -3.49
N HIS A 171 17.89 -0.29 -3.49
CA HIS A 171 16.78 -1.06 -2.93
C HIS A 171 17.14 -1.58 -1.53
N LYS A 172 17.62 -0.70 -0.64
CA LYS A 172 17.78 -1.03 0.78
C LYS A 172 16.46 -0.75 1.51
N ALA A 173 16.14 -1.54 2.52
CA ALA A 173 15.05 -1.20 3.42
C ALA A 173 15.28 0.19 4.02
N ASP A 174 14.28 1.07 3.92
CA ASP A 174 14.35 2.39 4.55
C ASP A 174 14.40 2.26 6.07
N ASP A 175 15.28 3.04 6.69
CA ASP A 175 15.08 3.43 8.09
C ASP A 175 13.84 4.33 8.17
N GLY A 176 13.10 4.27 9.28
CA GLY A 176 11.87 5.06 9.45
C GLY A 176 12.08 6.56 9.16
N VAL A 177 11.06 7.21 8.57
CA VAL A 177 11.15 8.62 8.17
C VAL A 177 10.96 9.52 9.38
N HIS A 178 11.81 10.53 9.52
CA HIS A 178 11.73 11.49 10.63
C HIS A 178 12.14 12.90 10.21
N GLU A 179 11.97 13.87 11.11
CA GLU A 179 12.26 15.30 10.87
C GLU A 179 13.68 15.61 10.35
N LYS A 180 14.65 14.71 10.58
CA LYS A 180 16.05 14.86 10.14
C LYS A 180 16.36 14.16 8.81
N SER A 181 15.38 13.48 8.23
CA SER A 181 15.53 12.82 6.94
C SER A 181 15.58 13.90 5.86
N THR A 182 16.58 13.85 4.98
CA THR A 182 16.84 14.95 4.02
C THR A 182 16.73 14.50 2.56
N ASP A 183 17.02 13.23 2.32
CA ASP A 183 17.04 12.52 1.05
C ASP A 183 15.69 11.92 0.66
N LEU A 184 14.59 12.49 1.16
CA LEU A 184 13.24 12.02 0.86
C LEU A 184 12.84 12.35 -0.57
N LEU A 185 12.19 11.40 -1.24
CA LEU A 185 11.66 11.51 -2.60
C LEU A 185 10.83 12.80 -2.82
N VAL A 186 10.00 13.15 -1.83
CA VAL A 186 9.15 14.36 -1.83
C VAL A 186 9.95 15.69 -1.89
N ASN A 187 11.26 15.65 -1.64
CA ASN A 187 12.13 16.82 -1.71
C ASN A 187 12.79 17.03 -3.09
N TYR A 188 12.62 16.08 -4.02
CA TYR A 188 13.24 16.12 -5.35
C TYR A 188 12.19 16.30 -6.44
N GLN A 189 12.51 17.11 -7.44
CA GLN A 189 11.74 17.19 -8.68
C GLN A 189 11.97 15.95 -9.54
N LEU A 190 10.97 15.52 -10.30
CA LEU A 190 11.13 14.38 -11.21
C LEU A 190 12.32 14.53 -12.16
N SER A 191 12.57 15.75 -12.65
CA SER A 191 13.70 16.06 -13.54
C SER A 191 15.07 15.90 -12.87
N GLU A 192 15.17 16.15 -11.55
CA GLU A 192 16.38 15.95 -10.75
C GLU A 192 16.65 14.45 -10.60
N ILE A 193 15.62 13.67 -10.23
CA ILE A 193 15.71 12.21 -10.09
C ILE A 193 16.14 11.56 -11.41
N ARG A 194 15.48 11.92 -12.52
CA ARG A 194 15.83 11.40 -13.86
C ARG A 194 17.24 11.81 -14.30
N SER A 195 17.73 12.96 -13.86
CA SER A 195 19.09 13.41 -14.17
C SER A 195 20.15 12.65 -13.38
N LEU A 196 19.85 12.25 -12.14
CA LEU A 196 20.72 11.38 -11.34
C LEU A 196 20.81 9.97 -11.94
N LEU A 197 19.69 9.42 -12.40
CA LEU A 197 19.57 8.02 -12.84
C LEU A 197 19.85 7.79 -14.34
N ARG A 198 20.57 8.70 -15.02
CA ARG A 198 20.85 8.58 -16.46
C ARG A 198 21.62 7.28 -16.76
N LYS A 199 21.22 6.56 -17.83
CA LYS A 199 21.99 5.46 -18.45
C LYS A 199 23.13 6.03 -19.32
N VAL A 200 24.26 5.32 -19.36
CA VAL A 200 25.28 5.43 -20.42
C VAL A 200 24.56 5.02 -21.70
N ASP A 201 24.25 6.00 -22.55
CA ASP A 201 23.79 5.91 -23.96
C ASP A 201 22.88 7.09 -24.36
N GLY A 202 22.63 8.06 -23.48
CA GLY A 202 22.05 9.36 -23.87
C GLY A 202 20.56 9.33 -24.25
N MET A 203 19.89 8.18 -24.18
CA MET A 203 18.43 8.14 -24.22
C MET A 203 17.87 8.39 -22.82
N ILE A 204 17.25 9.56 -22.66
CA ILE A 204 16.44 9.90 -21.50
C ILE A 204 15.29 8.88 -21.43
N GLY A 205 15.30 8.01 -20.43
CA GLY A 205 14.27 7.00 -20.22
C GLY A 205 12.90 7.64 -20.00
N CYS A 206 11.93 7.15 -20.78
CA CYS A 206 10.55 7.62 -20.91
C CYS A 206 10.44 9.07 -21.42
N ALA A 207 10.59 9.25 -22.74
CA ALA A 207 9.71 10.19 -23.44
C ALA A 207 8.28 9.87 -22.99
N ASP A 208 7.50 10.87 -22.57
CA ASP A 208 6.09 10.68 -22.26
C ASP A 208 5.44 9.97 -23.43
N VAL A 209 5.20 8.66 -23.29
CA VAL A 209 4.61 7.86 -24.35
C VAL A 209 3.15 8.26 -24.37
N THR A 210 2.86 9.27 -25.19
CA THR A 210 1.52 9.65 -25.60
C THR A 210 0.99 8.59 -26.56
N GLN A 211 0.86 7.35 -26.07
CA GLN A 211 0.13 6.32 -26.79
C GLN A 211 -1.36 6.67 -26.71
N SER A 212 -1.99 6.81 -27.86
CA SER A 212 -3.44 6.98 -27.95
C SER A 212 -4.10 5.63 -27.66
N GLY A 213 -4.32 5.34 -26.38
CA GLY A 213 -5.02 4.15 -25.90
C GLY A 213 -4.13 3.13 -25.20
N TYR A 214 -4.79 2.12 -24.64
CA TYR A 214 -4.18 1.09 -23.81
C TYR A 214 -3.83 -0.16 -24.62
N PRO A 215 -2.71 -0.85 -24.35
CA PRO A 215 -2.33 -2.06 -25.06
C PRO A 215 -3.30 -3.21 -24.77
N SER A 216 -3.34 -4.19 -25.69
CA SER A 216 -4.04 -5.45 -25.43
C SER A 216 -3.35 -6.25 -24.32
N PRO A 217 -4.11 -7.10 -23.58
CA PRO A 217 -3.53 -8.00 -22.59
C PRO A 217 -2.50 -8.93 -23.24
N LEU A 218 -1.33 -9.07 -22.63
CA LEU A 218 -0.35 -10.09 -23.01
C LEU A 218 -0.82 -11.49 -22.60
N THR A 219 -0.34 -12.47 -23.35
CA THR A 219 -0.52 -13.90 -23.12
C THR A 219 0.83 -14.59 -23.09
N ILE A 220 0.88 -15.79 -22.52
CA ILE A 220 2.13 -16.58 -22.43
C ILE A 220 2.79 -16.88 -23.78
N ASN A 221 2.07 -16.74 -24.90
CA ASN A 221 2.58 -16.96 -26.25
C ASN A 221 3.21 -15.70 -26.86
N ASP A 222 2.99 -14.53 -26.27
CA ASP A 222 3.58 -13.28 -26.73
C ASP A 222 5.08 -13.21 -26.37
N PRO A 223 5.86 -12.35 -27.04
CA PRO A 223 7.26 -12.12 -26.67
C PRO A 223 7.38 -11.66 -25.21
N VAL A 224 8.39 -12.19 -24.52
CA VAL A 224 8.71 -11.79 -23.14
C VAL A 224 9.08 -10.30 -23.09
N PRO A 225 8.49 -9.49 -22.19
CA PRO A 225 8.81 -8.07 -22.05
C PRO A 225 10.30 -7.83 -21.80
N SER A 226 10.82 -6.68 -22.25
CA SER A 226 12.27 -6.46 -22.27
C SER A 226 12.73 -5.73 -21.01
N ILE A 227 13.49 -6.42 -20.16
CA ILE A 227 14.18 -5.84 -18.99
C ILE A 227 15.33 -4.89 -19.35
N LEU A 228 15.62 -4.70 -20.64
CA LEU A 228 16.58 -3.71 -21.16
C LEU A 228 15.93 -2.71 -22.14
N GLY A 229 14.61 -2.83 -22.38
CA GLY A 229 13.89 -2.04 -23.37
C GLY A 229 13.46 -0.65 -22.91
N SER A 230 12.58 -0.02 -23.69
CA SER A 230 11.98 1.30 -23.37
C SER A 230 11.17 1.31 -22.07
N GLU A 231 10.77 0.13 -21.60
CA GLU A 231 10.01 -0.13 -20.37
C GLU A 231 10.87 0.02 -19.09
N VAL A 232 12.19 0.19 -19.25
CA VAL A 232 13.20 0.28 -18.18
C VAL A 232 13.63 1.73 -18.03
N GLY A 233 12.67 2.56 -17.60
CA GLY A 233 12.90 3.93 -17.19
C GLY A 233 13.51 4.00 -15.78
N PRO A 234 14.23 5.08 -15.45
CA PRO A 234 14.92 5.22 -14.16
C PRO A 234 13.97 5.22 -12.95
N ILE A 235 12.78 5.82 -13.12
CA ILE A 235 11.67 5.75 -12.18
C ILE A 235 10.35 5.88 -12.97
N PRO A 236 9.48 4.86 -12.98
CA PRO A 236 8.22 4.92 -13.71
C PRO A 236 7.22 5.88 -13.07
N LEU A 237 6.31 6.42 -13.88
CA LEU A 237 5.17 7.20 -13.40
C LEU A 237 3.93 6.31 -13.38
N LEU A 238 3.03 6.53 -12.42
CA LEU A 238 1.78 5.77 -12.34
C LEU A 238 0.95 5.90 -13.63
N LYS A 239 0.85 7.11 -14.20
CA LYS A 239 0.20 7.35 -15.51
C LYS A 239 0.80 6.52 -16.64
N ASN A 240 2.12 6.32 -16.63
CA ASN A 240 2.81 5.53 -17.65
C ASN A 240 2.52 4.04 -17.45
N ALA A 241 2.46 3.55 -16.20
CA ALA A 241 2.07 2.18 -15.92
C ALA A 241 0.65 1.88 -16.41
N PHE A 242 -0.29 2.81 -16.22
CA PHE A 242 -1.64 2.66 -16.77
C PHE A 242 -1.65 2.63 -18.30
N HIS A 243 -1.04 3.62 -18.96
CA HIS A 243 -1.06 3.69 -20.43
C HIS A 243 -0.27 2.57 -21.12
N GLN A 244 0.70 1.96 -20.44
CA GLN A 244 1.54 0.90 -21.02
C GLN A 244 1.14 -0.51 -20.58
N THR A 245 0.02 -0.69 -19.87
CA THR A 245 -0.56 -2.00 -19.51
C THR A 245 -2.03 -2.10 -19.93
N SER A 246 -2.54 -3.32 -20.11
CA SER A 246 -3.95 -3.48 -20.45
C SER A 246 -4.87 -3.01 -19.34
N LYS A 247 -6.05 -2.57 -19.74
CA LYS A 247 -7.17 -2.25 -18.83
C LYS A 247 -7.67 -3.47 -18.05
N ASN A 248 -7.32 -4.68 -18.48
CA ASN A 248 -7.65 -5.91 -17.75
C ASN A 248 -6.75 -6.14 -16.53
N LEU A 249 -5.61 -5.46 -16.44
CA LEU A 249 -4.71 -5.54 -15.31
C LEU A 249 -5.17 -4.56 -14.21
N CYS A 250 -5.61 -5.12 -13.09
CA CYS A 250 -5.97 -4.37 -11.89
C CYS A 250 -4.71 -3.95 -11.12
N PHE A 251 -4.77 -2.78 -10.48
CA PHE A 251 -3.70 -2.27 -9.63
C PHE A 251 -4.19 -2.15 -8.18
N ASP A 252 -3.47 -2.77 -7.26
CA ASP A 252 -3.41 -2.36 -5.85
C ASP A 252 -2.34 -1.27 -5.74
N VAL A 253 -2.77 -0.03 -5.55
CA VAL A 253 -1.87 1.12 -5.42
C VAL A 253 -1.62 1.36 -3.95
N GLU A 254 -0.44 0.95 -3.45
CA GLU A 254 0.04 1.28 -2.12
C GLU A 254 0.43 2.77 -2.09
N LEU A 255 -0.31 3.57 -1.34
CA LEU A 255 0.06 4.95 -1.05
C LEU A 255 1.22 4.95 -0.05
N LYS A 256 2.44 5.12 -0.58
CA LYS A 256 3.69 5.09 0.17
C LYS A 256 3.86 6.37 0.99
N TYR A 257 3.34 6.34 2.20
CA TYR A 257 3.41 7.43 3.16
C TYR A 257 4.03 6.93 4.47
N PRO A 258 4.83 7.74 5.20
CA PRO A 258 5.44 7.34 6.46
C PRO A 258 4.43 6.67 7.38
N VAL A 259 4.81 5.54 7.96
CA VAL A 259 3.94 4.72 8.80
C VAL A 259 3.55 5.46 10.08
N GLU A 260 4.48 6.25 10.61
CA GLU A 260 4.31 7.01 11.83
C GLU A 260 3.08 7.92 11.70
N THR A 261 2.39 8.12 12.81
CA THR A 261 1.25 9.03 12.90
C THR A 261 1.43 9.91 14.14
N PRO A 262 0.73 11.05 14.26
CA PRO A 262 0.72 11.77 15.52
C PRO A 262 0.30 10.88 16.69
N TYR A 263 -0.64 9.95 16.47
CA TYR A 263 -1.10 9.04 17.51
C TYR A 263 0.00 8.07 17.98
N ASN A 264 0.75 7.50 17.04
CA ASN A 264 1.94 6.71 17.30
C ASN A 264 3.01 7.50 18.09
N LEU A 265 3.33 8.72 17.64
CA LEU A 265 4.36 9.56 18.24
C LEU A 265 3.98 10.02 19.66
N ILE A 266 2.71 10.38 19.88
CA ILE A 266 2.17 10.68 21.22
C ILE A 266 2.31 9.45 22.12
N THR A 267 1.88 8.28 21.66
CA THR A 267 1.92 7.02 22.44
C THR A 267 3.36 6.64 22.82
N GLU A 268 4.30 6.81 21.90
CA GLU A 268 5.73 6.57 22.16
C GLU A 268 6.29 7.53 23.22
N LYS A 269 5.98 8.83 23.12
CA LYS A 269 6.41 9.85 24.08
C LYS A 269 5.84 9.59 25.47
N LEU A 270 4.56 9.26 25.58
CA LEU A 270 3.90 8.87 26.84
C LEU A 270 4.60 7.65 27.46
N THR A 271 4.83 6.60 26.67
CA THR A 271 5.50 5.37 27.14
C THR A 271 6.91 5.64 27.64
N LYS A 272 7.63 6.56 26.98
CA LYS A 272 9.00 6.97 27.35
C LYS A 272 9.03 8.08 28.42
N GLN A 273 7.88 8.50 28.96
CA GLN A 273 7.76 9.59 29.93
C GLN A 273 8.45 10.88 29.46
N LYS A 274 8.32 11.19 28.16
CA LYS A 274 8.86 12.41 27.54
C LYS A 274 7.75 13.45 27.37
N PRO A 275 8.06 14.75 27.47
CA PRO A 275 7.08 15.80 27.23
C PRO A 275 6.56 15.77 25.79
N ILE A 276 5.30 16.18 25.63
CA ILE A 276 4.60 16.28 24.34
C ILE A 276 4.22 17.74 24.16
N GLU A 277 4.63 18.30 23.03
CA GLU A 277 4.41 19.70 22.68
C GLU A 277 3.54 19.79 21.42
N CYS A 278 2.77 20.87 21.27
CA CYS A 278 1.97 21.13 20.06
C CYS A 278 2.83 21.21 18.79
N SER A 279 4.12 21.53 18.94
CA SER A 279 5.14 21.59 17.90
C SER A 279 5.79 20.24 17.59
N LEU A 280 5.32 19.14 18.17
CA LEU A 280 5.86 17.80 17.89
C LEU A 280 5.82 17.55 16.37
N PRO A 281 6.98 17.32 15.72
CA PRO A 281 7.03 17.03 14.30
C PRO A 281 6.24 15.79 13.96
N THR A 282 5.49 15.85 12.86
CA THR A 282 4.68 14.73 12.35
C THR A 282 5.01 14.52 10.87
N PRO A 283 4.63 13.39 10.25
CA PRO A 283 4.84 13.20 8.82
C PRO A 283 4.34 14.37 7.96
N SER A 284 3.23 15.00 8.36
CA SER A 284 2.71 16.19 7.68
C SER A 284 3.66 17.39 7.67
N SER A 285 4.65 17.45 8.57
CA SER A 285 5.64 18.53 8.65
C SER A 285 6.94 18.26 7.91
N TYR A 286 7.36 16.99 7.77
CA TYR A 286 8.65 16.64 7.17
C TYR A 286 8.54 15.81 5.88
N PHE A 287 7.34 15.33 5.52
CA PHE A 287 7.10 14.54 4.31
C PHE A 287 6.14 15.27 3.35
N CYS A 288 4.83 15.17 3.57
CA CYS A 288 3.83 15.86 2.76
C CYS A 288 2.53 16.00 3.55
N LYS A 289 1.70 17.00 3.23
CA LYS A 289 0.33 17.10 3.79
C LYS A 289 -0.52 15.95 3.26
N ILE A 290 -1.27 15.29 4.13
CA ILE A 290 -2.04 14.07 3.79
C ILE A 290 -3.05 14.34 2.69
N ASN A 291 -3.75 15.48 2.74
CA ASN A 291 -4.72 15.84 1.70
C ASN A 291 -4.03 16.02 0.36
N LYS A 292 -2.95 16.80 0.32
CA LYS A 292 -2.22 17.04 -0.93
C LYS A 292 -1.65 15.76 -1.51
N PHE A 293 -1.12 14.88 -0.66
CA PHE A 293 -0.61 13.57 -1.05
C PHE A 293 -1.71 12.69 -1.66
N CYS A 294 -2.83 12.51 -0.94
CA CYS A 294 -3.96 11.70 -1.42
C CYS A 294 -4.56 12.26 -2.71
N ASP A 295 -4.82 13.57 -2.76
CA ASP A 295 -5.46 14.23 -3.91
C ASP A 295 -4.58 14.08 -5.16
N THR A 296 -3.24 14.21 -5.03
CA THR A 296 -2.30 14.06 -6.15
C THR A 296 -2.33 12.64 -6.74
N ILE A 297 -2.37 11.61 -5.90
CA ILE A 297 -2.43 10.21 -6.37
C ILE A 297 -3.81 9.89 -6.94
N LEU A 298 -4.89 10.36 -6.31
CA LEU A 298 -6.23 10.22 -6.83
C LEU A 298 -6.36 10.91 -8.20
N ASP A 299 -5.84 12.13 -8.36
CA ASP A 299 -5.85 12.86 -9.63
C ASP A 299 -5.25 12.01 -10.76
N ALA A 300 -4.09 11.37 -10.53
CA ALA A 300 -3.46 10.49 -11.51
C ALA A 300 -4.32 9.25 -11.83
N ILE A 301 -4.95 8.63 -10.81
CA ILE A 301 -5.83 7.48 -11.01
C ILE A 301 -7.06 7.85 -11.84
N TRP A 302 -7.76 8.92 -11.45
CA TRP A 302 -8.96 9.39 -12.14
C TRP A 302 -8.67 9.93 -13.54
N SER A 303 -7.46 10.41 -13.79
CA SER A 303 -7.04 10.90 -15.11
C SER A 303 -6.61 9.79 -16.06
N ASP A 304 -5.84 8.82 -15.59
CA ASP A 304 -5.05 7.97 -16.49
C ASP A 304 -5.38 6.46 -16.40
N ALA A 305 -6.09 5.99 -15.36
CA ALA A 305 -6.34 4.56 -15.20
C ALA A 305 -7.27 3.99 -16.27
N GLY A 306 -8.21 4.77 -16.82
CA GLY A 306 -9.22 4.21 -17.73
C GLY A 306 -10.18 3.26 -17.00
N PRO A 307 -11.01 2.47 -17.71
CA PRO A 307 -11.98 1.56 -17.11
C PRO A 307 -11.29 0.26 -16.67
N ARG A 308 -10.35 0.36 -15.74
CA ARG A 308 -9.76 -0.77 -15.01
C ARG A 308 -10.18 -0.72 -13.55
N TYR A 309 -10.04 -1.84 -12.87
CA TYR A 309 -10.22 -1.88 -11.43
C TYR A 309 -8.97 -1.36 -10.71
N VAL A 310 -9.17 -0.55 -9.67
CA VAL A 310 -8.08 -0.04 -8.83
C VAL A 310 -8.46 -0.23 -7.36
N MET A 311 -7.54 -0.80 -6.59
CA MET A 311 -7.58 -0.91 -5.13
C MET A 311 -6.58 0.10 -4.55
N LEU A 312 -6.92 0.69 -3.41
CA LEU A 312 -6.03 1.59 -2.68
C LEU A 312 -5.62 0.93 -1.38
N SER A 313 -4.35 1.04 -1.02
CA SER A 313 -3.85 0.51 0.24
C SER A 313 -2.81 1.45 0.86
N SER A 314 -2.62 1.40 2.17
CA SER A 314 -1.52 2.11 2.84
C SER A 314 -1.24 1.51 4.21
N PHE A 315 0.03 1.55 4.64
CA PHE A 315 0.38 1.30 6.03
C PHE A 315 -0.05 2.46 6.94
N ASN A 316 -0.22 3.67 6.42
CA ASN A 316 -0.59 4.81 7.26
C ASN A 316 -2.12 4.85 7.46
N PRO A 317 -2.63 4.71 8.69
CA PRO A 317 -4.06 4.70 8.97
C PRO A 317 -4.74 6.07 8.76
N ASP A 318 -4.00 7.17 8.89
CA ASP A 318 -4.52 8.53 8.64
C ASP A 318 -4.72 8.76 7.12
N VAL A 319 -3.85 8.19 6.28
CA VAL A 319 -4.03 8.13 4.81
C VAL A 319 -5.24 7.25 4.45
N CYS A 320 -5.38 6.07 5.05
CA CYS A 320 -6.51 5.18 4.78
C CYS A 320 -7.87 5.85 5.05
N ILE A 321 -8.03 6.55 6.18
CA ILE A 321 -9.28 7.25 6.48
C ILE A 321 -9.49 8.47 5.57
N ALA A 322 -8.42 9.18 5.19
CA ALA A 322 -8.50 10.27 4.22
C ALA A 322 -9.03 9.78 2.87
N LEU A 323 -8.50 8.67 2.34
CA LEU A 323 -8.97 8.07 1.09
C LEU A 323 -10.42 7.60 1.18
N GLN A 324 -10.80 6.95 2.30
CA GLN A 324 -12.15 6.44 2.51
C GLN A 324 -13.20 7.56 2.58
N LEU A 325 -12.84 8.74 3.10
CA LEU A 325 -13.76 9.87 3.20
C LEU A 325 -13.77 10.75 1.93
N LYS A 326 -12.68 10.75 1.16
CA LYS A 326 -12.57 11.52 -0.10
C LYS A 326 -13.33 10.90 -1.26
N GLN A 327 -13.52 9.59 -1.27
CA GLN A 327 -14.15 8.87 -2.37
C GLN A 327 -14.79 7.57 -1.88
N SER A 328 -15.78 7.06 -2.62
CA SER A 328 -16.51 5.82 -2.27
C SER A 328 -16.49 4.73 -3.36
N LEU A 329 -15.72 4.93 -4.43
CA LEU A 329 -15.71 4.03 -5.60
C LEU A 329 -14.61 2.96 -5.51
N LEU A 330 -13.40 3.40 -5.13
CA LEU A 330 -12.20 2.59 -5.03
C LEU A 330 -12.11 2.00 -3.61
N PRO A 331 -12.00 0.67 -3.45
CA PRO A 331 -11.89 0.06 -2.14
C PRO A 331 -10.56 0.42 -1.48
N VAL A 332 -10.64 0.83 -0.21
CA VAL A 332 -9.47 1.16 0.61
C VAL A 332 -9.15 0.01 1.57
N PHE A 333 -7.89 -0.39 1.63
CA PHE A 333 -7.38 -1.43 2.53
C PHE A 333 -6.31 -0.88 3.47
N PHE A 334 -6.34 -1.35 4.71
CA PHE A 334 -5.31 -1.03 5.69
C PHE A 334 -4.20 -2.07 5.69
N ILE A 335 -2.98 -1.66 5.38
CA ILE A 335 -1.81 -2.55 5.42
C ILE A 335 -1.27 -2.60 6.84
N THR A 336 -1.07 -3.80 7.37
CA THR A 336 -0.66 -4.00 8.75
C THR A 336 0.19 -5.24 8.94
N ARG A 337 1.27 -5.09 9.73
CA ARG A 337 2.00 -6.25 10.25
C ARG A 337 1.32 -6.89 11.47
N GLY A 338 0.31 -6.24 12.06
CA GLY A 338 -0.49 -6.81 13.14
C GLY A 338 0.33 -7.31 14.33
N GLY A 339 1.30 -6.53 14.81
CA GLY A 339 2.16 -6.90 15.95
C GLY A 339 3.27 -7.92 15.64
N TYR A 340 3.63 -8.09 14.37
CA TYR A 340 4.68 -9.03 13.94
C TYR A 340 6.01 -8.81 14.72
N PRO A 341 6.64 -9.87 15.26
CA PRO A 341 7.70 -9.73 16.27
C PRO A 341 8.99 -9.05 15.81
N CYS A 342 9.29 -9.03 14.51
CA CYS A 342 10.57 -8.50 14.02
C CYS A 342 10.53 -7.01 13.66
N ASP A 343 9.39 -6.34 13.83
CA ASP A 343 9.26 -4.94 13.45
C ASP A 343 9.04 -4.05 14.67
N ASN A 344 9.93 -3.08 14.87
CA ASN A 344 9.82 -2.08 15.94
C ASN A 344 9.11 -0.79 15.49
N SER A 345 9.03 -0.52 14.18
CA SER A 345 8.52 0.74 13.64
C SER A 345 7.00 0.90 13.86
N HIS A 346 6.23 -0.19 13.71
CA HIS A 346 4.77 -0.15 13.82
C HIS A 346 4.21 -0.33 15.24
N ARG A 347 5.04 -0.74 16.22
CA ARG A 347 4.54 -1.23 17.53
C ARG A 347 3.86 -0.18 18.40
N SER A 348 4.26 1.08 18.24
CA SER A 348 3.77 2.16 19.08
C SER A 348 2.44 2.74 18.61
N ASP A 349 1.97 2.41 17.40
CA ASP A 349 0.61 2.80 16.98
C ASP A 349 -0.38 1.73 17.47
N PRO A 350 -1.35 2.09 18.34
CA PRO A 350 -2.33 1.13 18.85
C PRO A 350 -3.15 0.43 17.75
N ARG A 351 -3.29 1.05 16.56
CA ARG A 351 -4.01 0.47 15.40
C ARG A 351 -3.23 -0.68 14.74
N HIS A 352 -1.91 -0.71 14.89
CA HIS A 352 -1.04 -1.79 14.39
C HIS A 352 -0.67 -2.82 15.46
N HIS A 353 -1.07 -2.59 16.72
CA HIS A 353 -0.60 -3.35 17.89
C HIS A 353 -0.73 -4.87 17.76
N ASN A 354 -1.85 -5.34 17.21
CA ASN A 354 -2.04 -6.72 16.79
C ASN A 354 -3.04 -6.79 15.63
N ILE A 355 -3.14 -7.95 14.97
CA ILE A 355 -4.01 -8.13 13.80
C ILE A 355 -5.51 -7.92 14.11
N PHE A 356 -5.98 -8.26 15.31
CA PHE A 356 -7.37 -8.03 15.71
C PHE A 356 -7.67 -6.54 15.92
N SER A 357 -6.74 -5.78 16.52
CA SER A 357 -6.84 -4.32 16.62
C SER A 357 -6.93 -3.67 15.24
N ALA A 358 -6.11 -4.12 14.31
CA ALA A 358 -6.12 -3.62 12.94
C ALA A 358 -7.43 -3.94 12.21
N ALA A 359 -7.92 -5.18 12.32
CA ALA A 359 -9.21 -5.58 11.74
C ALA A 359 -10.39 -4.82 12.36
N ASN A 360 -10.41 -4.65 13.69
CA ASN A 360 -11.43 -3.83 14.38
C ASN A 360 -11.42 -2.40 13.86
N TRP A 361 -10.24 -1.79 13.76
CA TRP A 361 -10.12 -0.42 13.27
C TRP A 361 -10.58 -0.28 11.81
N ALA A 362 -10.15 -1.18 10.92
CA ALA A 362 -10.58 -1.19 9.52
C ALA A 362 -12.11 -1.31 9.39
N HIS A 363 -12.74 -2.19 10.16
CA HIS A 363 -14.19 -2.33 10.22
C HIS A 363 -14.88 -1.05 10.73
N MET A 364 -14.40 -0.47 11.84
CA MET A 364 -14.97 0.76 12.41
C MET A 364 -14.89 1.94 11.46
N MET A 365 -13.81 2.04 10.68
CA MET A 365 -13.59 3.11 9.71
C MET A 365 -14.28 2.85 8.35
N GLY A 366 -14.96 1.72 8.18
CA GLY A 366 -15.67 1.38 6.95
C GLY A 366 -14.74 1.03 5.77
N LEU A 367 -13.51 0.59 6.06
CA LEU A 367 -12.57 0.13 5.02
C LEU A 367 -13.03 -1.21 4.43
N ARG A 368 -12.54 -1.54 3.22
CA ARG A 368 -12.90 -2.80 2.55
C ARG A 368 -12.24 -4.03 3.18
N GLY A 369 -11.06 -3.85 3.76
CA GLY A 369 -10.29 -4.97 4.27
C GLY A 369 -8.93 -4.59 4.82
N VAL A 370 -8.14 -5.63 5.05
CA VAL A 370 -6.75 -5.52 5.52
C VAL A 370 -5.80 -6.25 4.55
N VAL A 371 -4.58 -5.74 4.46
CA VAL A 371 -3.44 -6.43 3.84
C VAL A 371 -2.47 -6.76 4.96
N THR A 372 -2.15 -8.05 5.17
CA THR A 372 -1.37 -8.46 6.34
C THR A 372 -0.33 -9.54 6.07
N VAL A 373 0.62 -9.72 6.98
CA VAL A 373 1.66 -10.73 6.81
C VAL A 373 1.11 -12.16 6.91
N GLY A 374 1.57 -13.05 6.03
CA GLY A 374 1.18 -14.46 6.01
C GLY A 374 1.47 -15.22 7.31
N PHE A 375 2.36 -14.69 8.16
CA PHE A 375 2.68 -15.22 9.49
C PHE A 375 1.44 -15.43 10.36
N HIS A 376 0.44 -14.54 10.30
CA HIS A 376 -0.80 -14.68 11.09
C HIS A 376 -1.63 -15.90 10.67
N PHE A 377 -1.38 -16.41 9.47
CA PHE A 377 -2.03 -17.58 8.89
C PHE A 377 -1.08 -18.76 8.74
N GLY A 378 0.11 -18.73 9.34
CA GLY A 378 1.04 -19.86 9.31
C GLY A 378 1.79 -20.05 8.01
N SER A 379 2.28 -18.97 7.38
CA SER A 379 3.18 -19.04 6.22
C SER A 379 4.62 -19.42 6.59
N THR A 380 5.10 -18.99 7.77
CA THR A 380 6.50 -19.16 8.21
C THR A 380 6.66 -19.70 9.62
N ASN A 381 5.55 -20.01 10.29
CA ASN A 381 5.53 -20.48 11.66
C ASN A 381 4.47 -21.58 11.84
N ASP A 382 4.63 -22.35 12.92
CA ASP A 382 3.65 -23.35 13.35
C ASP A 382 2.47 -22.69 14.08
N VAL A 383 1.75 -21.79 13.38
CA VAL A 383 0.46 -21.30 13.88
C VAL A 383 -0.52 -22.45 13.92
N ASN A 384 -1.07 -22.70 15.11
CA ASN A 384 -2.12 -23.70 15.26
C ASN A 384 -3.29 -23.33 14.35
N GLU A 385 -3.81 -24.31 13.60
CA GLU A 385 -4.95 -24.18 12.70
C GLU A 385 -6.15 -23.47 13.35
N LYS A 386 -6.37 -23.67 14.66
CA LYS A 386 -7.42 -22.99 15.43
C LYS A 386 -7.25 -21.46 15.46
N GLN A 387 -6.03 -20.96 15.57
CA GLN A 387 -5.74 -19.51 15.61
C GLN A 387 -5.99 -18.88 14.25
N ALA A 388 -5.46 -19.49 13.17
CA ALA A 388 -5.69 -19.02 11.80
C ALA A 388 -7.19 -19.00 11.45
N LYS A 389 -7.93 -20.07 11.81
CA LYS A 389 -9.39 -20.13 11.62
C LYS A 389 -10.14 -19.09 12.47
N SER A 390 -9.68 -18.83 13.69
CA SER A 390 -10.26 -17.79 14.56
C SER A 390 -10.10 -16.40 13.95
N LEU A 391 -8.94 -16.11 13.37
CA LEU A 391 -8.71 -14.84 12.68
C LEU A 391 -9.55 -14.72 11.40
N ALA A 392 -9.60 -15.78 10.59
CA ALA A 392 -10.45 -15.80 9.39
C ALA A 392 -11.94 -15.59 9.76
N ALA A 393 -12.42 -16.24 10.82
CA ALA A 393 -13.78 -16.05 11.33
C ALA A 393 -14.03 -14.62 11.85
N ASP A 394 -13.04 -14.02 12.52
CA ASP A 394 -13.12 -12.64 12.98
C ASP A 394 -13.24 -11.65 11.81
N LEU A 395 -12.40 -11.80 10.78
CA LEU A 395 -12.46 -11.01 9.54
C LEU A 395 -13.79 -11.19 8.82
N ALA A 396 -14.29 -12.43 8.73
CA ALA A 396 -15.58 -12.74 8.14
C ALA A 396 -16.75 -12.08 8.88
N SER A 397 -16.74 -12.12 10.22
CA SER A 397 -17.77 -11.49 11.05
C SER A 397 -17.86 -9.97 10.87
N LYS A 398 -16.72 -9.37 10.51
CA LYS A 398 -16.58 -7.94 10.22
C LYS A 398 -16.83 -7.59 8.75
N GLN A 399 -17.10 -8.60 7.91
CA GLN A 399 -17.18 -8.44 6.46
C GLN A 399 -15.94 -7.71 5.93
N LEU A 400 -14.76 -8.24 6.24
CA LEU A 400 -13.49 -7.70 5.73
C LEU A 400 -12.89 -8.66 4.70
N SER A 401 -12.41 -8.10 3.61
CA SER A 401 -11.51 -8.79 2.69
C SER A 401 -10.09 -8.85 3.31
N CYS A 402 -9.32 -9.87 2.95
CA CYS A 402 -7.97 -10.07 3.49
C CYS A 402 -7.00 -10.52 2.39
N PHE A 403 -6.04 -9.66 2.08
CA PHE A 403 -4.88 -10.02 1.28
C PHE A 403 -3.69 -10.32 2.19
N VAL A 404 -2.84 -11.25 1.77
CA VAL A 404 -1.68 -11.67 2.57
C VAL A 404 -0.38 -11.57 1.78
N TYR A 405 0.68 -11.08 2.43
CA TYR A 405 2.00 -10.87 1.82
C TYR A 405 3.13 -11.36 2.73
N GLY A 406 4.36 -11.36 2.20
CA GLY A 406 5.59 -11.64 2.95
C GLY A 406 6.03 -13.10 2.90
N ASP A 407 7.01 -13.43 3.75
CA ASP A 407 7.69 -14.71 3.71
C ASP A 407 6.73 -15.92 3.73
N GLY A 408 7.02 -16.92 2.88
CA GLY A 408 6.25 -18.15 2.75
C GLY A 408 4.90 -18.02 2.02
N VAL A 409 4.46 -16.81 1.67
CA VAL A 409 3.21 -16.60 0.91
C VAL A 409 3.34 -17.05 -0.54
N SER A 410 4.53 -16.92 -1.13
CA SER A 410 4.84 -17.35 -2.50
C SER A 410 4.97 -18.88 -2.66
N GLU A 411 4.52 -19.68 -1.69
CA GLU A 411 4.56 -21.14 -1.75
C GLU A 411 3.17 -21.70 -2.07
N MET A 412 3.10 -22.69 -2.97
CA MET A 412 1.82 -23.33 -3.35
C MET A 412 1.12 -24.00 -2.15
N SER A 413 1.89 -24.45 -1.16
CA SER A 413 1.37 -24.99 0.11
C SER A 413 0.57 -23.94 0.88
N PHE A 414 1.04 -22.69 0.91
CA PHE A 414 0.33 -21.59 1.55
C PHE A 414 -0.88 -21.15 0.72
N TYR A 415 -0.80 -21.12 -0.62
CA TYR A 415 -1.97 -20.84 -1.46
C TYR A 415 -3.13 -21.81 -1.19
N LYS A 416 -2.85 -23.11 -1.04
CA LYS A 416 -3.86 -24.11 -0.62
C LYS A 416 -4.44 -23.81 0.75
N LYS A 417 -3.63 -23.31 1.68
CA LYS A 417 -4.09 -22.88 3.02
C LYS A 417 -4.96 -21.62 2.94
N ALA A 418 -4.59 -20.64 2.12
CA ALA A 418 -5.39 -19.45 1.85
C ALA A 418 -6.75 -19.81 1.25
N LEU A 419 -6.79 -20.78 0.33
CA LEU A 419 -8.02 -21.36 -0.21
C LEU A 419 -8.87 -22.02 0.91
N GLN A 420 -8.27 -22.83 1.78
CA GLN A 420 -8.97 -23.46 2.92
C GLN A 420 -9.51 -22.45 3.93
N LEU A 421 -8.90 -21.28 4.05
CA LEU A 421 -9.32 -20.21 4.95
C LEU A 421 -10.22 -19.17 4.26
N ASN A 422 -10.52 -19.33 2.96
CA ASN A 422 -11.23 -18.37 2.12
C ASN A 422 -10.65 -16.94 2.21
N LEU A 423 -9.32 -16.81 2.20
CA LEU A 423 -8.68 -15.49 2.13
C LEU A 423 -8.91 -14.85 0.76
N THR A 424 -9.02 -13.52 0.72
CA THR A 424 -9.38 -12.79 -0.50
C THR A 424 -8.30 -12.92 -1.59
N GLY A 425 -7.03 -12.84 -1.21
CA GLY A 425 -5.93 -12.99 -2.15
C GLY A 425 -4.57 -13.16 -1.50
N VAL A 426 -3.58 -13.53 -2.31
CA VAL A 426 -2.17 -13.68 -1.93
C VAL A 426 -1.32 -12.76 -2.80
N ILE A 427 -0.38 -12.06 -2.18
CA ILE A 427 0.58 -11.16 -2.84
C ILE A 427 1.90 -11.93 -2.96
N VAL A 428 2.35 -12.15 -4.19
CA VAL A 428 3.40 -13.12 -4.54
C VAL A 428 4.66 -12.41 -5.04
N ASP A 429 5.80 -12.72 -4.40
CA ASP A 429 7.12 -12.16 -4.69
C ASP A 429 7.85 -12.86 -5.84
N ARG A 430 7.49 -14.12 -6.14
CA ARG A 430 8.16 -14.95 -7.15
C ARG A 430 7.17 -15.41 -8.19
N LEU A 431 6.55 -14.46 -8.89
CA LEU A 431 5.34 -14.74 -9.67
C LEU A 431 5.59 -15.73 -10.81
N ASP A 432 6.73 -15.64 -11.50
CA ASP A 432 7.11 -16.59 -12.55
C ASP A 432 7.09 -18.05 -12.07
N GLU A 433 7.78 -18.32 -10.95
CA GLU A 433 7.90 -19.66 -10.36
C GLU A 433 6.53 -20.13 -9.86
N PHE A 434 5.84 -19.27 -9.12
CA PHE A 434 4.52 -19.57 -8.56
C PHE A 434 3.49 -19.90 -9.63
N MET A 435 3.43 -19.13 -10.72
CA MET A 435 2.47 -19.35 -11.80
C MET A 435 2.79 -20.61 -12.60
N SER A 436 4.07 -20.95 -12.76
CA SER A 436 4.47 -22.24 -13.36
C SER A 436 3.94 -23.42 -12.54
N GLU A 437 4.18 -23.42 -11.23
CA GLU A 437 3.66 -24.45 -10.31
C GLU A 437 2.13 -24.48 -10.30
N TYR A 438 1.49 -23.31 -10.26
CA TYR A 438 0.03 -23.17 -10.29
C TYR A 438 -0.55 -23.85 -11.53
N TYR A 439 -0.02 -23.57 -12.73
CA TYR A 439 -0.53 -24.17 -13.97
C TYR A 439 -0.25 -25.67 -14.07
N GLU A 440 0.88 -26.16 -13.56
CA GLU A 440 1.16 -27.60 -13.50
C GLU A 440 0.14 -28.35 -12.63
N GLU A 441 -0.18 -27.83 -11.45
CA GLU A 441 -1.18 -28.43 -10.56
C GLU A 441 -2.59 -28.42 -11.16
N HIS A 442 -2.99 -27.35 -11.86
CA HIS A 442 -4.31 -27.26 -12.49
C HIS A 442 -4.43 -28.19 -13.70
N ARG A 443 -3.41 -28.27 -14.57
CA ARG A 443 -3.36 -29.24 -15.68
C ARG A 443 -3.40 -30.69 -15.19
N ALA A 444 -2.77 -30.99 -14.05
CA ALA A 444 -2.81 -32.33 -13.46
C ALA A 444 -4.23 -32.70 -12.99
N LYS A 445 -4.98 -31.75 -12.40
CA LYS A 445 -6.38 -31.95 -12.00
C LYS A 445 -7.30 -32.18 -13.20
N ASP A 446 -7.12 -31.43 -14.28
CA ASP A 446 -7.92 -31.59 -15.52
C ASP A 446 -7.67 -32.96 -16.16
N LYS A 447 -6.41 -33.42 -16.21
CA LYS A 447 -6.10 -34.78 -16.69
C LYS A 447 -6.66 -35.86 -15.77
N GLN A 448 -6.64 -35.65 -14.45
CA GLN A 448 -7.18 -36.62 -13.50
C GLN A 448 -8.72 -36.70 -13.56
N SER A 449 -9.40 -35.59 -13.80
CA SER A 449 -10.86 -35.56 -14.00
C SER A 449 -11.27 -36.19 -15.34
N GLU A 450 -10.49 -36.00 -16.41
CA GLU A 450 -10.65 -36.70 -17.69
C GLU A 450 -10.47 -38.23 -17.57
N ILE A 451 -9.49 -38.69 -16.78
CA ILE A 451 -9.23 -40.13 -16.55
C ILE A 451 -10.33 -40.77 -15.68
N LEU A 452 -10.87 -40.03 -14.70
CA LEU A 452 -11.91 -40.53 -13.79
C LEU A 452 -13.32 -40.47 -14.39
N ASN A 453 -13.54 -39.66 -15.43
CA ASN A 453 -14.85 -39.49 -16.06
C ASN A 453 -14.80 -39.45 -17.61
N PRO A 454 -14.37 -40.56 -18.27
CA PRO A 454 -14.26 -40.61 -19.73
C PRO A 454 -15.61 -40.54 -20.50
N GLN A 455 -16.75 -40.49 -19.80
CA GLN A 455 -18.09 -40.51 -20.40
C GLN A 455 -18.73 -39.12 -20.64
N LEU A 456 -18.07 -38.02 -20.27
CA LEU A 456 -18.60 -36.66 -20.49
C LEU A 456 -18.03 -35.94 -21.72
N CYS A 457 -17.08 -36.54 -22.44
CA CYS A 457 -16.60 -36.07 -23.74
C CYS A 457 -17.14 -36.96 -24.88
N ARG A 458 -18.44 -36.87 -25.17
CA ARG A 458 -19.03 -37.20 -26.47
C ARG A 458 -20.23 -36.33 -26.77
#